data_AF-A0A7J5F1N0-F1
#
_entry.id   AF-A0A7J5F1N0-F1
#
_cell.length_a   1.000
_cell.length_b   1.000
_cell.length_c   1.000
_cell.angle_alpha   90.00
_cell.angle_beta   90.00
_cell.angle_gamma   90.00
#
_symmetry.space_group_name_H-M   'P 1'
#
loop_
_entity.id
_entity.type
_entity.pdbx_description
1 polymer ?
#
loop_
_entity_poly.entity_id
_entity_poly.type
_entity_poly.pdbx_seq_one_letter_code
_entity_poly.pdbx_strand_id
1 'polypeptide(L)'
;MGLGQTMLTSAFLVLLTIAVMSANKMMVDQDYNFYEQEAFKQASVLGNNMLGEISRKRFDELVDTSLAVYLPVTGFSTSLGPDGTIWDFVFLNGEYRTFSSTTTLLDRNTSIPYASLTYFDDVDDYNGYSRRANTRLFTGVVASENAFTISVRVFYVSPASPDAPSSSRTYLKKVVASVTHPVYLRDTLQLSTVIAY
;
A
#
# COMPACT_ATOMS: atom_id res chain seq x y z
N MET A 1 63.03 21.14 13.09
CA MET A 1 61.87 21.31 12.20
C MET A 1 61.45 22.77 12.28
N GLY A 2 61.45 23.49 11.15
CA GLY A 2 61.20 24.95 11.17
C GLY A 2 59.72 25.29 11.41
N LEU A 3 59.45 26.41 12.08
CA LEU A 3 58.09 26.87 12.40
C LEU A 3 57.20 27.04 11.15
N GLY A 4 57.80 27.35 10.00
CA GLY A 4 57.13 27.37 8.69
C GLY A 4 56.78 25.99 8.13
N GLN A 5 57.60 24.96 8.39
CA GLN A 5 57.27 23.58 8.00
C GLN A 5 56.08 23.06 8.81
N THR A 6 56.00 23.37 10.10
CA THR A 6 54.86 22.96 10.95
C THR A 6 53.55 23.65 10.57
N MET A 7 53.60 24.92 10.16
CA MET A 7 52.41 25.64 9.66
C MET A 7 51.95 25.12 8.29
N LEU A 8 52.89 24.78 7.40
CA LEU A 8 52.56 24.17 6.12
C LEU A 8 51.89 22.81 6.32
N THR A 9 52.46 21.97 7.19
CA THR A 9 51.89 20.65 7.49
C THR A 9 50.53 20.72 8.17
N SER A 10 50.29 21.70 9.06
CA SER A 10 48.98 21.88 9.68
C SER A 10 47.94 22.40 8.69
N ALA A 11 48.32 23.31 7.78
CA ALA A 11 47.45 23.77 6.70
C ALA A 11 47.05 22.63 5.74
N PHE A 12 48.00 21.77 5.38
CA PHE A 12 47.71 20.57 4.57
C PHE A 12 46.80 19.58 5.31
N LEU A 13 46.97 19.39 6.62
CA LEU A 13 46.07 18.56 7.42
C LEU A 13 44.64 19.10 7.45
N VAL A 14 44.46 20.42 7.57
CA VAL A 14 43.14 21.06 7.52
C VAL A 14 42.48 20.87 6.15
N LEU A 15 43.22 21.11 5.06
CA LEU A 15 42.71 20.88 3.70
C LEU A 15 42.34 19.41 3.46
N LEU A 16 43.17 18.48 3.94
CA LEU A 16 42.88 17.05 3.88
C LEU A 16 41.58 16.72 4.63
N THR A 17 41.38 17.31 5.81
CA THR A 17 40.18 17.08 6.63
C THR A 17 38.93 17.57 5.91
N ILE A 18 38.98 18.76 5.29
CA ILE A 18 37.88 19.30 4.49
C ILE A 18 37.57 18.38 3.30
N ALA A 19 38.60 17.90 2.59
CA ALA A 19 38.43 16.99 1.46
C ALA A 19 37.79 15.65 1.88
N VAL A 20 38.28 15.04 2.97
CA VAL A 20 37.75 13.78 3.49
C VAL A 20 36.29 13.93 3.95
N MET A 21 35.97 14.98 4.68
CA MET A 21 34.58 15.24 5.08
C MET A 21 33.68 15.50 3.86
N SER A 22 34.17 16.20 2.85
CA SER A 22 33.41 16.46 1.62
C SER A 22 33.12 15.16 0.86
N ALA A 23 34.10 14.27 0.74
CA ALA A 23 33.92 12.97 0.11
C ALA A 23 32.92 12.10 0.89
N ASN A 24 33.04 12.07 2.23
CA ASN A 24 32.11 11.31 3.07
C ASN A 24 30.67 11.84 2.98
N LYS A 25 30.48 13.17 2.98
CA LYS A 25 29.15 13.77 2.78
C LYS A 25 28.58 13.42 1.41
N MET A 26 29.38 13.53 0.35
CA MET A 26 28.96 13.16 -1.00
C MET A 26 28.55 11.69 -1.08
N MET A 27 29.29 10.79 -0.42
CA MET A 27 28.95 9.36 -0.38
C MET A 27 27.63 9.10 0.36
N VAL A 28 27.44 9.73 1.53
CA VAL A 28 26.18 9.60 2.29
C VAL A 28 24.98 10.15 1.52
N ASP A 29 25.16 11.29 0.83
CA ASP A 29 24.10 11.86 0.00
C ASP A 29 23.78 10.96 -1.22
N GLN A 30 24.80 10.34 -1.82
CA GLN A 30 24.62 9.37 -2.90
C GLN A 30 23.85 8.13 -2.43
N ASP A 31 24.19 7.60 -1.26
CA ASP A 31 23.49 6.45 -0.68
C ASP A 31 22.01 6.78 -0.43
N TYR A 32 21.71 7.95 0.14
CA TYR A 32 20.33 8.37 0.36
C TYR A 32 19.54 8.48 -0.95
N ASN A 33 20.11 9.13 -1.96
CA ASN A 33 19.49 9.26 -3.28
C ASN A 33 19.27 7.89 -3.96
N PHE A 34 20.20 6.95 -3.78
CA PHE A 34 20.07 5.60 -4.32
C PHE A 34 18.88 4.86 -3.70
N TYR A 35 18.72 4.91 -2.38
CA TYR A 35 17.59 4.26 -1.70
C TYR A 35 16.25 4.89 -2.10
N GLU A 36 16.20 6.21 -2.26
CA GLU A 36 14.98 6.91 -2.69
C GLU A 36 14.57 6.50 -4.12
N GLN A 37 15.51 6.42 -5.05
CA GLN A 37 15.23 5.99 -6.43
C GLN A 37 14.76 4.54 -6.51
N GLU A 38 15.39 3.63 -5.76
CA GLU A 38 14.99 2.23 -5.74
C GLU A 38 13.62 2.05 -5.04
N ALA A 39 13.31 2.83 -4.00
CA ALA A 39 11.99 2.85 -3.38
C ALA A 39 10.91 3.34 -4.35
N PHE A 40 11.19 4.40 -5.12
CA PHE A 40 10.27 4.93 -6.13
C PHE A 40 9.95 3.90 -7.22
N LYS A 41 10.98 3.22 -7.74
CA LYS A 41 10.84 2.14 -8.73
C LYS A 41 9.94 1.02 -8.20
N GLN A 42 10.17 0.57 -6.97
CA GLN A 42 9.37 -0.50 -6.38
C GLN A 42 7.94 -0.07 -6.10
N ALA A 43 7.75 1.17 -5.61
CA ALA A 43 6.42 1.75 -5.43
C ALA A 43 5.65 1.77 -6.76
N SER A 44 6.31 2.13 -7.86
CA SER A 44 5.71 2.11 -9.20
C SER A 44 5.30 0.71 -9.63
N VAL A 45 6.15 -0.30 -9.42
CA VAL A 45 5.81 -1.70 -9.72
C VAL A 45 4.61 -2.17 -8.89
N LEU A 46 4.60 -1.87 -7.58
CA LEU A 46 3.51 -2.23 -6.68
C LEU A 46 2.19 -1.56 -7.07
N GLY A 47 2.23 -0.27 -7.40
CA GLY A 47 1.06 0.48 -7.84
C GLY A 47 0.52 -0.02 -9.18
N ASN A 48 1.39 -0.30 -10.16
CA ASN A 48 0.98 -0.90 -11.44
C ASN A 48 0.38 -2.30 -11.26
N ASN A 49 0.95 -3.12 -10.38
CA ASN A 49 0.36 -4.43 -10.06
C ASN A 49 -1.02 -4.28 -9.42
N MET A 50 -1.21 -3.30 -8.53
CA MET A 50 -2.52 -3.01 -7.94
C MET A 50 -3.52 -2.58 -9.01
N LEU A 51 -3.15 -1.65 -9.88
CA LEU A 51 -4.03 -1.21 -10.97
C LEU A 51 -4.35 -2.35 -11.95
N GLY A 52 -3.36 -3.19 -12.26
CA GLY A 52 -3.55 -4.37 -13.11
C GLY A 52 -4.44 -5.43 -12.48
N GLU A 53 -4.44 -5.55 -11.16
CA GLU A 53 -5.35 -6.42 -10.42
C GLU A 53 -6.79 -5.90 -10.52
N ILE A 54 -7.01 -4.62 -10.21
CA ILE A 54 -8.33 -3.97 -10.24
C ILE A 54 -8.92 -3.98 -11.65
N SER A 55 -8.08 -3.71 -12.67
CA SER A 55 -8.54 -3.65 -14.07
C SER A 55 -9.00 -5.00 -14.62
N ARG A 56 -8.73 -6.11 -13.93
CA ARG A 56 -9.19 -7.46 -14.30
C ARG A 56 -10.51 -7.83 -13.64
N LYS A 57 -10.99 -7.04 -12.68
CA LYS A 57 -12.24 -7.29 -11.98
C LYS A 57 -13.41 -6.81 -12.82
N ARG A 58 -14.59 -7.32 -12.49
CA ARG A 58 -15.80 -6.99 -13.25
C ARG A 58 -16.20 -5.55 -12.96
N PHE A 59 -16.81 -4.92 -13.96
CA PHE A 59 -17.48 -3.65 -13.77
C PHE A 59 -18.94 -3.95 -13.45
N ASP A 60 -19.36 -3.78 -12.20
CA ASP A 60 -20.78 -3.75 -11.83
C ASP A 60 -21.18 -2.31 -11.46
N GLU A 61 -22.46 -1.98 -11.59
CA GLU A 61 -23.06 -0.70 -11.23
C GLU A 61 -23.57 -0.69 -9.78
N LEU A 62 -23.75 -1.86 -9.18
CA LEU A 62 -24.20 -2.01 -7.80
C LEU A 62 -23.04 -1.99 -6.81
N VAL A 63 -22.84 -0.84 -6.17
CA VAL A 63 -21.96 -0.76 -5.00
C VAL A 63 -22.54 -1.67 -3.91
N ASP A 64 -21.88 -2.78 -3.61
CA ASP A 64 -22.18 -3.52 -2.39
C ASP A 64 -21.71 -2.69 -1.19
N THR A 65 -22.65 -1.96 -0.59
CA THR A 65 -22.37 -1.19 0.63
C THR A 65 -22.18 -2.07 1.87
N SER A 66 -22.36 -3.38 1.74
CA SER A 66 -22.07 -4.30 2.82
C SER A 66 -20.57 -4.63 2.80
N LEU A 67 -19.89 -4.41 3.93
CA LEU A 67 -18.55 -4.95 4.17
C LEU A 67 -18.66 -6.47 4.36
N ALA A 68 -19.20 -7.17 3.37
CA ALA A 68 -19.32 -8.62 3.39
C ALA A 68 -17.91 -9.19 3.23
N VAL A 69 -17.31 -9.53 4.37
CA VAL A 69 -16.20 -10.48 4.39
C VAL A 69 -16.77 -11.77 3.81
N TYR A 70 -16.46 -12.06 2.55
CA TYR A 70 -16.83 -13.29 1.86
C TYR A 70 -16.02 -14.48 2.41
N LEU A 71 -16.12 -14.75 3.71
CA LEU A 71 -15.45 -15.86 4.37
C LEU A 71 -15.60 -17.11 3.49
N PRO A 72 -14.51 -17.83 3.16
CA PRO A 72 -14.64 -19.07 2.41
C PRO A 72 -15.60 -19.96 3.18
N VAL A 73 -16.76 -20.25 2.59
CA VAL A 73 -17.77 -21.09 3.22
C VAL A 73 -17.16 -22.49 3.34
N THR A 74 -16.61 -22.79 4.51
CA THR A 74 -16.09 -24.12 4.84
C THR A 74 -17.21 -25.06 5.30
N GLY A 75 -18.46 -24.59 5.26
CA GLY A 75 -19.64 -25.41 5.44
C GLY A 75 -20.74 -24.95 4.50
N PHE A 76 -21.13 -25.80 3.55
CA PHE A 76 -22.46 -25.70 2.98
C PHE A 76 -23.47 -25.82 4.14
N SER A 77 -24.41 -24.89 4.28
CA SER A 77 -25.43 -25.00 5.32
C SER A 77 -26.23 -26.27 5.07
N THR A 78 -26.27 -27.17 6.06
CA THR A 78 -27.15 -28.35 6.02
C THR A 78 -28.60 -28.00 6.31
N SER A 79 -28.89 -26.73 6.62
CA SER A 79 -30.24 -26.22 6.76
C SER A 79 -30.50 -25.18 5.67
N LEU A 80 -31.37 -25.56 4.73
CA LEU A 80 -32.05 -24.66 3.81
C LEU A 80 -33.50 -24.56 4.32
N GLY A 81 -33.85 -23.41 4.88
CA GLY A 81 -35.17 -23.14 5.45
C GLY A 81 -35.25 -21.74 6.07
N PRO A 82 -36.47 -21.18 6.30
CA PRO A 82 -36.69 -19.80 6.74
C PRO A 82 -36.13 -19.44 8.14
N ASP A 83 -35.52 -20.39 8.82
CA ASP A 83 -34.95 -20.31 10.17
C ASP A 83 -33.41 -20.36 10.20
N GLY A 84 -32.75 -20.35 9.03
CA GLY A 84 -31.30 -20.38 8.91
C GLY A 84 -30.58 -19.05 9.17
N THR A 85 -30.66 -18.49 10.38
CA THR A 85 -29.75 -17.39 10.78
C THR A 85 -28.41 -17.94 11.24
N ILE A 86 -27.35 -17.65 10.49
CA ILE A 86 -25.95 -17.91 10.88
C ILE A 86 -25.46 -16.75 11.75
N TRP A 87 -25.01 -17.05 12.97
CA TRP A 87 -24.22 -16.14 13.80
C TRP A 87 -22.78 -16.64 13.82
N ASP A 88 -21.84 -15.85 13.31
CA ASP A 88 -20.42 -16.13 13.42
C ASP A 88 -19.98 -16.01 14.89
N PHE A 89 -19.64 -17.13 15.52
CA PHE A 89 -19.18 -17.18 16.90
C PHE A 89 -17.75 -17.71 16.96
N VAL A 90 -16.82 -16.90 17.49
CA VAL A 90 -15.48 -17.37 17.89
C VAL A 90 -15.52 -17.75 19.37
N PHE A 91 -15.07 -18.96 19.68
CA PHE A 91 -14.87 -19.43 21.04
C PHE A 91 -13.56 -18.90 21.61
N LEU A 92 -13.64 -18.10 22.66
CA LEU A 92 -12.49 -17.63 23.42
C LEU A 92 -12.80 -17.80 24.91
N ASN A 93 -11.88 -18.46 25.62
CA ASN A 93 -11.95 -18.64 27.08
C ASN A 93 -13.27 -19.26 27.58
N GLY A 94 -13.84 -20.19 26.82
CA GLY A 94 -15.04 -20.92 27.22
C GLY A 94 -16.37 -20.18 27.01
N GLU A 95 -16.36 -19.05 26.32
CA GLU A 95 -17.58 -18.27 26.01
C GLU A 95 -17.67 -17.99 24.50
N TYR A 96 -18.90 -18.00 23.97
CA TYR A 96 -19.19 -17.62 22.59
C TYR A 96 -19.37 -16.11 22.53
N ARG A 97 -18.59 -15.41 21.68
CA ARG A 97 -18.75 -13.95 21.47
C ARG A 97 -19.05 -13.64 20.01
N THR A 98 -20.04 -12.78 19.77
CA THR A 98 -20.34 -12.23 18.44
C THR A 98 -19.25 -11.25 18.04
N PHE A 99 -18.56 -11.51 16.93
CA PHE A 99 -17.48 -10.67 16.44
C PHE A 99 -18.03 -9.60 15.48
N SER A 100 -18.43 -8.44 16.02
CA SER A 100 -18.70 -7.26 15.20
C SER A 100 -17.38 -6.55 14.93
N SER A 101 -16.67 -6.97 13.88
CA SER A 101 -15.45 -6.30 13.47
C SER A 101 -15.79 -5.10 12.60
N THR A 102 -15.91 -3.93 13.23
CA THR A 102 -15.58 -2.68 12.56
C THR A 102 -14.07 -2.65 12.36
N THR A 103 -13.55 -3.46 11.44
CA THR A 103 -12.13 -3.47 11.08
C THR A 103 -12.03 -3.01 9.64
N THR A 104 -11.52 -1.79 9.47
CA THR A 104 -10.77 -1.44 8.27
C THR A 104 -9.76 -2.56 8.04
N LEU A 105 -9.99 -3.40 7.02
CA LEU A 105 -9.20 -4.60 6.74
C LEU A 105 -7.77 -4.19 6.42
N LEU A 106 -6.94 -4.13 7.46
CA LEU A 106 -5.51 -3.99 7.35
C LEU A 106 -4.99 -5.40 7.05
N ASP A 107 -4.66 -5.65 5.78
CA ASP A 107 -3.92 -6.83 5.37
C ASP A 107 -2.51 -6.77 6.00
N ARG A 108 -2.42 -7.29 7.23
CA ARG A 108 -1.23 -7.25 8.08
C ARG A 108 -0.57 -8.64 8.06
N ASN A 109 -0.02 -9.00 6.91
CA ASN A 109 1.02 -10.05 6.78
C ASN A 109 0.71 -11.37 7.53
N THR A 110 -0.36 -12.06 7.15
CA THR A 110 -0.70 -13.40 7.66
C THR A 110 -0.85 -14.37 6.49
N SER A 111 -0.75 -15.69 6.77
CA SER A 111 -0.81 -16.81 5.82
C SER A 111 -2.14 -16.97 5.04
N ILE A 112 -2.93 -15.91 4.95
CA ILE A 112 -4.18 -15.81 4.20
C ILE A 112 -3.94 -14.91 2.97
N PRO A 113 -4.57 -15.21 1.82
CA PRO A 113 -4.54 -14.31 0.68
C PRO A 113 -5.14 -12.94 1.04
N TYR A 114 -4.71 -11.89 0.34
CA TYR A 114 -5.25 -10.54 0.51
C TYR A 114 -6.78 -10.50 0.33
N ALA A 115 -7.48 -9.63 1.07
CA ALA A 115 -8.93 -9.47 0.95
C ALA A 115 -9.39 -9.19 -0.49
N SER A 116 -8.57 -8.47 -1.25
CA SER A 116 -8.76 -8.19 -2.68
C SER A 116 -8.76 -9.42 -3.60
N LEU A 117 -8.13 -10.51 -3.17
CA LEU A 117 -8.07 -11.76 -3.93
C LEU A 117 -9.21 -12.72 -3.57
N THR A 118 -9.77 -12.61 -2.38
CA THR A 118 -10.79 -13.54 -1.87
C THR A 118 -12.19 -12.98 -1.89
N TYR A 119 -12.35 -11.69 -1.60
CA TYR A 119 -13.64 -11.09 -1.31
C TYR A 119 -14.07 -10.04 -2.32
N PHE A 120 -13.13 -9.42 -3.02
CA PHE A 120 -13.49 -8.37 -3.99
C PHE A 120 -13.83 -9.01 -5.33
N ASP A 121 -15.06 -8.84 -5.78
CA ASP A 121 -15.53 -9.39 -7.05
C ASP A 121 -15.63 -8.34 -8.16
N ASP A 122 -15.78 -7.06 -7.78
CA ASP A 122 -15.84 -5.92 -8.69
C ASP A 122 -14.79 -4.82 -8.39
N VAL A 123 -14.89 -3.71 -9.13
CA VAL A 123 -13.92 -2.59 -9.07
C VAL A 123 -14.17 -1.67 -7.86
N ASP A 124 -15.41 -1.52 -7.40
CA ASP A 124 -15.81 -0.60 -6.34
C ASP A 124 -15.53 -1.12 -4.95
N ASP A 125 -15.43 -2.44 -4.77
CA ASP A 125 -14.94 -3.07 -3.54
C ASP A 125 -13.55 -2.57 -3.11
N TYR A 126 -12.75 -2.11 -4.07
CA TYR A 126 -11.43 -1.54 -3.80
C TYR A 126 -11.48 -0.13 -3.23
N ASN A 127 -12.66 0.49 -3.11
CA ASN A 127 -12.77 1.85 -2.58
C ASN A 127 -12.46 1.88 -1.07
N GLY A 128 -11.37 2.56 -0.71
CA GLY A 128 -10.91 2.61 0.68
C GLY A 128 -10.07 1.40 1.09
N TYR A 129 -9.79 0.47 0.16
CA TYR A 129 -8.92 -0.66 0.42
C TYR A 129 -7.48 -0.21 0.69
N SER A 130 -6.82 -0.86 1.65
CA SER A 130 -5.42 -0.60 1.99
C SER A 130 -4.70 -1.88 2.37
N ARG A 131 -3.55 -2.14 1.75
CA ARG A 131 -2.69 -3.29 2.08
C ARG A 131 -1.24 -2.90 2.28
N ARG A 132 -0.55 -3.68 3.09
CA ARG A 132 0.91 -3.59 3.25
C ARG A 132 1.59 -4.58 2.30
N ALA A 133 2.58 -4.09 1.57
CA ALA A 133 3.37 -4.88 0.64
C ALA A 133 4.85 -4.82 1.04
N ASN A 134 5.45 -6.00 1.13
CA ASN A 134 6.86 -6.15 1.48
C ASN A 134 7.68 -6.35 0.21
N THR A 135 8.80 -5.65 0.13
CA THR A 135 9.78 -5.83 -0.95
C THR A 135 11.11 -6.28 -0.37
N ARG A 136 11.89 -7.01 -1.16
CA ARG A 136 13.13 -7.65 -0.68
C ARG A 136 14.18 -6.67 -0.17
N LEU A 137 14.19 -5.42 -0.63
CA LEU A 137 15.21 -4.42 -0.28
C LEU A 137 14.83 -3.54 0.91
N PHE A 138 13.55 -3.36 1.20
CA PHE A 138 13.10 -2.44 2.26
C PHE A 138 12.41 -3.16 3.44
N THR A 139 12.29 -4.49 3.37
CA THR A 139 11.83 -5.31 4.49
C THR A 139 12.95 -5.49 5.51
N GLY A 140 12.87 -4.75 6.63
CA GLY A 140 13.72 -5.00 7.80
C GLY A 140 13.29 -6.23 8.60
N VAL A 141 14.03 -6.55 9.67
CA VAL A 141 13.77 -7.69 10.60
C VAL A 141 12.35 -7.68 11.16
N VAL A 142 11.68 -6.53 11.17
CA VAL A 142 10.24 -6.39 11.46
C VAL A 142 9.52 -6.03 10.16
N ALA A 143 9.12 -7.07 9.42
CA ALA A 143 8.47 -6.95 8.10
C ALA A 143 7.13 -6.20 8.11
N SER A 144 6.61 -5.77 9.26
CA SER A 144 5.37 -5.02 9.36
C SER A 144 5.57 -3.50 9.46
N GLU A 145 6.74 -3.01 9.89
CA GLU A 145 6.96 -1.59 10.21
C GLU A 145 7.50 -0.76 9.05
N ASN A 146 8.33 -1.37 8.18
CA ASN A 146 8.93 -0.73 7.00
C ASN A 146 8.31 -1.20 5.67
N ALA A 147 7.05 -1.63 5.69
CA ALA A 147 6.35 -2.06 4.48
C ALA A 147 5.86 -0.86 3.65
N PHE A 148 5.74 -1.04 2.34
CA PHE A 148 4.98 -0.11 1.50
C PHE A 148 3.50 -0.22 1.86
N THR A 149 2.82 0.90 2.01
CA THR A 149 1.37 0.94 2.16
C THR A 149 0.75 1.35 0.84
N ILE A 150 -0.10 0.49 0.29
CA ILE A 150 -0.85 0.75 -0.94
C ILE A 150 -2.30 1.00 -0.52
N SER A 151 -2.84 2.15 -0.88
CA SER A 151 -4.24 2.52 -0.63
C SER A 151 -4.94 2.84 -1.94
N VAL A 152 -6.21 2.47 -2.05
CA VAL A 152 -6.99 2.63 -3.28
C VAL A 152 -8.22 3.48 -3.01
N ARG A 153 -8.53 4.35 -3.98
CA ARG A 153 -9.78 5.10 -4.02
C ARG A 153 -10.43 4.90 -5.38
N VAL A 154 -11.74 4.68 -5.37
CA VAL A 154 -12.52 4.48 -6.59
C VAL A 154 -13.68 5.45 -6.56
N PHE A 155 -13.90 6.15 -7.66
CA PHE A 155 -15.03 7.06 -7.81
C PHE A 155 -15.52 7.09 -9.25
N TYR A 156 -16.82 7.35 -9.42
CA TYR A 156 -17.44 7.55 -10.72
C TYR A 156 -16.93 8.84 -11.35
N VAL A 157 -16.76 8.86 -12.68
CA VAL A 157 -16.31 10.03 -13.43
C VAL A 157 -17.14 10.21 -14.70
N SER A 158 -17.32 11.45 -15.15
CA SER A 158 -18.03 11.71 -16.40
C SER A 158 -17.05 11.78 -17.57
N PRO A 159 -17.45 11.44 -18.82
CA PRO A 159 -16.61 11.64 -20.00
C PRO A 159 -16.25 13.12 -20.22
N ALA A 160 -17.12 14.03 -19.79
CA ALA A 160 -16.90 15.47 -19.89
C ALA A 160 -15.90 16.00 -18.86
N SER A 161 -15.67 15.26 -17.76
CA SER A 161 -14.81 15.66 -16.64
C SER A 161 -14.17 14.43 -15.98
N PRO A 162 -13.20 13.76 -16.64
CA PRO A 162 -12.61 12.50 -16.14
C PRO A 162 -11.77 12.68 -14.86
N ASP A 163 -11.37 13.90 -14.54
CA ASP A 163 -10.59 14.20 -13.34
C ASP A 163 -11.43 14.61 -12.12
N ALA A 164 -12.73 14.88 -12.33
CA ALA A 164 -13.63 15.28 -11.27
C ALA A 164 -14.55 14.11 -10.89
N PRO A 165 -14.74 13.82 -9.58
CA PRO A 165 -15.68 12.81 -9.14
C PRO A 165 -17.10 13.23 -9.51
N SER A 166 -17.86 12.31 -10.08
CA SER A 166 -19.28 12.44 -10.37
C SER A 166 -20.10 12.09 -9.12
N SER A 167 -21.16 12.86 -8.85
CA SER A 167 -22.14 12.54 -7.81
C SER A 167 -23.18 11.52 -8.29
N SER A 168 -23.32 11.33 -9.60
CA SER A 168 -24.15 10.29 -10.21
C SER A 168 -23.30 9.10 -10.66
N ARG A 169 -23.91 7.90 -10.62
CA ARG A 169 -23.31 6.69 -11.19
C ARG A 169 -23.17 6.85 -12.71
N THR A 170 -22.05 6.38 -13.24
CA THR A 170 -21.69 6.47 -14.65
C THR A 170 -20.98 5.19 -15.08
N TYR A 171 -20.85 4.95 -16.38
CA TYR A 171 -20.12 3.80 -16.95
C TYR A 171 -18.59 3.94 -16.89
N LEU A 172 -18.08 4.93 -16.17
CA LEU A 172 -16.65 5.21 -16.02
C LEU A 172 -16.31 5.32 -14.53
N LYS A 173 -15.33 4.53 -14.11
CA LYS A 173 -14.77 4.57 -12.76
C LYS A 173 -13.30 4.97 -12.87
N LYS A 174 -12.89 6.01 -12.13
CA LYS A 174 -11.48 6.34 -11.95
C LYS A 174 -10.96 5.67 -10.69
N VAL A 175 -9.88 4.93 -10.86
CA VAL A 175 -9.18 4.22 -9.80
C VAL A 175 -7.88 4.97 -9.53
N VAL A 176 -7.65 5.34 -8.26
CA VAL A 176 -6.42 6.00 -7.81
C VAL A 176 -5.75 5.09 -6.79
N ALA A 177 -4.58 4.55 -7.16
CA ALA A 177 -3.71 3.80 -6.27
C ALA A 177 -2.62 4.72 -5.73
N SER A 178 -2.57 4.87 -4.41
CA SER A 178 -1.58 5.67 -3.69
C SER A 178 -0.63 4.76 -2.93
N VAL A 179 0.66 4.85 -3.21
CA VAL A 179 1.72 4.07 -2.57
C VAL A 179 2.58 4.98 -1.70
N THR A 180 2.74 4.61 -0.43
CA THR A 180 3.56 5.34 0.54
C THR A 180 4.57 4.42 1.21
N HIS A 181 5.68 4.99 1.66
CA HIS A 181 6.67 4.30 2.48
C HIS A 181 7.15 5.26 3.57
N PRO A 182 7.29 4.82 4.83
CA PRO A 182 7.59 5.72 5.95
C PRO A 182 8.96 6.40 5.91
N VAL A 183 9.97 5.75 5.33
CA VAL A 183 11.38 6.21 5.39
C VAL A 183 11.96 6.64 4.04
N TYR A 184 11.82 5.80 3.01
CA TYR A 184 12.52 5.98 1.72
C TYR A 184 11.69 6.65 0.62
N LEU A 185 10.45 7.07 0.90
CA LEU A 185 9.60 7.75 -0.07
C LEU A 185 9.09 9.04 0.58
N ARG A 186 9.61 10.19 0.16
CA ARG A 186 9.26 11.50 0.74
C ARG A 186 7.82 11.90 0.42
N ASP A 187 7.41 11.66 -0.83
CA ASP A 187 6.08 11.98 -1.34
C ASP A 187 5.28 10.72 -1.64
N THR A 188 3.96 10.83 -1.59
CA THR A 188 3.06 9.73 -1.97
C THR A 188 3.05 9.56 -3.49
N LEU A 189 3.41 8.37 -3.97
CA LEU A 189 3.28 8.05 -5.39
C LEU A 189 1.81 7.75 -5.69
N GLN A 190 1.19 8.55 -6.57
CA GLN A 190 -0.18 8.31 -7.03
C GLN A 190 -0.17 7.87 -8.50
N LEU A 191 -0.81 6.73 -8.76
CA LEU A 191 -1.08 6.24 -10.10
C LEU A 191 -2.59 6.17 -10.26
N SER A 192 -3.10 6.58 -11.42
CA SER A 192 -4.53 6.51 -11.69
C SER A 192 -4.81 5.97 -13.08
N THR A 193 -5.93 5.26 -13.19
CA THR A 193 -6.46 4.78 -14.46
C THR A 193 -7.98 4.98 -14.48
N VAL A 194 -8.54 5.12 -15.67
CA VAL A 194 -9.98 5.17 -15.87
C VAL A 194 -10.39 3.85 -16.50
N ILE A 195 -11.32 3.16 -15.86
CA ILE A 195 -11.91 1.92 -16.33
C ILE A 195 -13.29 2.26 -16.88
N ALA A 196 -13.52 1.87 -18.13
CA ALA A 196 -14.79 2.00 -18.82
C ALA A 196 -15.38 0.60 -19.05
N TYR A 197 -16.71 0.52 -19.08
CA TYR A 197 -17.44 -0.64 -19.59
C TYR A 197 -17.46 -0.66 -21.12
#